data_AF-A0A2E4SSD4-F1
#
_entry.id   AF-A0A2E4SSD4-F1
#
_cell.length_a   1.000
_cell.length_b   1.000
_cell.length_c   1.000
_cell.angle_alpha   90.00
_cell.angle_beta   90.00
_cell.angle_gamma   90.00
#
_symmetry.space_group_name_H-M   'P 1'
#
loop_
_entity.id
_entity.type
_entity.pdbx_description
1 polymer ?
#
loop_
_entity_poly.entity_id
_entity_poly.type
_entity_poly.pdbx_seq_one_letter_code
_entity_poly.pdbx_strand_id
1 'polypeptide(L)'
;MAYSTSVKVRRDGQLVLKDGTGSPVQLTVAYEEGNISLDNLVNSDAQTVVRDRNIIVSVRKGDEEPITGSFSYYFRAFTSSDVGGIRDFITGTNAYSANVSTGASGTPFVEHFCVDLQFTVEGTDLGDAADHVATLSKCLCTLSFAEGDPNTWTLNFTCYGGIIYS
;
A
#
# COMPACT_ATOMS: atom_id res chain seq x y z
N MET A 1 -3.45 -21.64 3.89
CA MET A 1 -2.75 -21.58 5.18
C MET A 1 -3.74 -21.79 6.32
N ALA A 2 -3.33 -22.43 7.41
CA ALA A 2 -4.16 -22.50 8.60
C ALA A 2 -4.28 -21.08 9.21
N TYR A 3 -5.42 -20.78 9.82
CA TYR A 3 -5.60 -19.50 10.50
C TYR A 3 -4.66 -19.42 11.71
N SER A 4 -3.89 -18.34 11.82
CA SER A 4 -2.94 -18.18 12.93
C SER A 4 -3.68 -18.12 14.26
N THR A 5 -3.16 -18.80 15.27
CA THR A 5 -3.68 -18.73 16.64
C THR A 5 -3.15 -17.52 17.42
N SER A 6 -2.17 -16.81 16.86
CA SER A 6 -1.51 -15.68 17.48
C SER A 6 -1.96 -14.37 16.84
N VAL A 7 -2.43 -13.42 17.67
CA VAL A 7 -2.81 -12.08 17.20
C VAL A 7 -1.54 -11.31 16.84
N LYS A 8 -1.43 -10.89 15.58
CA LYS A 8 -0.28 -10.14 15.05
C LYS A 8 -0.38 -8.67 15.47
N VAL A 9 0.75 -8.08 15.86
CA VAL A 9 0.82 -6.69 16.29
C VAL A 9 1.69 -5.88 15.32
N ARG A 10 1.60 -4.55 15.40
CA ARG A 10 2.31 -3.62 14.51
C ARG A 10 3.83 -3.84 14.40
N ARG A 11 4.45 -4.49 15.37
CA ARG A 11 5.90 -4.81 15.40
C ARG A 11 6.28 -5.95 14.45
N ASP A 12 5.32 -6.79 14.09
CA ASP A 12 5.52 -7.95 13.22
C ASP A 12 5.35 -7.56 11.74
N GLY A 13 4.95 -6.32 11.46
CA GLY A 13 4.74 -5.81 10.11
C GLY A 13 5.99 -5.16 9.52
N GLN A 14 6.19 -5.34 8.22
CA GLN A 14 7.19 -4.63 7.41
C GLN A 14 6.54 -4.12 6.13
N LEU A 15 6.72 -2.84 5.82
CA LEU A 15 6.27 -2.24 4.57
C LEU A 15 7.47 -2.03 3.64
N VAL A 16 7.39 -2.56 2.42
CA VAL A 16 8.42 -2.46 1.40
C VAL A 16 7.82 -1.86 0.13
N LEU A 17 8.40 -0.76 -0.34
CA LEU A 17 8.09 -0.17 -1.64
C LEU A 17 8.99 -0.78 -2.71
N LYS A 18 8.43 -1.13 -3.88
CA LYS A 18 9.14 -1.72 -5.01
C LYS A 18 8.87 -0.94 -6.30
N ASP A 19 9.88 -0.79 -7.12
CA ASP A 19 9.75 -0.21 -8.46
C ASP A 19 9.52 -1.28 -9.55
N GLY A 20 9.30 -0.84 -10.79
CA GLY A 20 9.01 -1.71 -11.93
C GLY A 20 10.23 -2.18 -12.73
N THR A 21 11.44 -2.03 -12.20
CA THR A 21 12.64 -2.53 -12.88
C THR A 21 12.68 -4.06 -12.87
N GLY A 22 13.35 -4.66 -13.86
CA GLY A 22 13.45 -6.14 -13.97
C GLY A 22 14.12 -6.83 -12.76
N SER A 23 14.82 -6.07 -11.91
CA SER A 23 15.21 -6.45 -10.55
C SER A 23 14.78 -5.31 -9.61
N PRO A 24 13.58 -5.40 -9.01
CA PRO A 24 12.94 -4.24 -8.39
C PRO A 24 13.77 -3.64 -7.27
N VAL A 25 14.02 -2.34 -7.35
CA VAL A 25 14.65 -1.55 -6.28
C VAL A 25 13.67 -1.52 -5.12
N GLN A 26 14.13 -1.90 -3.92
CA GLN A 26 13.28 -2.03 -2.74
C GLN A 26 13.65 -1.00 -1.67
N LEU A 27 12.66 -0.30 -1.13
CA LEU A 27 12.81 0.56 0.04
C LEU A 27 11.97 0.00 1.19
N THR A 28 12.63 -0.51 2.22
CA THR A 28 11.97 -0.90 3.48
C THR A 28 11.68 0.36 4.30
N VAL A 29 10.41 0.56 4.63
CA VAL A 29 9.97 1.66 5.48
C VAL A 29 10.21 1.29 6.94
N ALA A 30 11.17 1.96 7.58
CA ALA A 30 11.36 1.86 9.03
C ALA A 30 10.37 2.79 9.75
N TYR A 31 9.43 2.20 10.49
CA TYR A 31 8.39 2.94 11.22
C TYR A 31 8.34 2.55 12.70
N GLU A 32 7.99 3.51 13.56
CA GLU A 32 7.89 3.32 15.02
C GLU A 32 6.43 3.25 15.50
N GLU A 33 5.55 4.01 14.84
CA GLU A 33 4.10 3.90 14.94
C GLU A 33 3.57 3.61 13.54
N GLY A 34 3.31 2.34 13.25
CA GLY A 34 2.74 1.91 11.96
C GLY A 34 1.24 1.71 12.10
N ASN A 35 0.46 2.58 11.49
CA ASN A 35 -1.00 2.50 11.37
C ASN A 35 -1.38 2.28 9.89
N ILE A 36 -1.04 1.11 9.35
CA ILE A 36 -1.50 0.77 8.01
C ILE A 36 -3.02 0.58 8.02
N SER A 37 -3.72 1.36 7.21
CA SER A 37 -5.14 1.17 6.92
C SER A 37 -5.27 0.76 5.45
N LEU A 38 -6.04 -0.28 5.22
CA LEU A 38 -6.38 -0.76 3.89
C LEU A 38 -7.90 -0.85 3.85
N ASP A 39 -8.50 -0.03 2.99
CA ASP A 39 -9.92 0.01 2.77
C ASP A 39 -10.25 -0.71 1.45
N ASN A 40 -11.50 -1.13 1.31
CA ASN A 40 -11.98 -1.78 0.09
C ASN A 40 -11.28 -3.11 -0.25
N LEU A 41 -10.91 -3.90 0.76
CA LEU A 41 -10.21 -5.19 0.58
C LEU A 41 -11.12 -6.36 0.13
N VAL A 42 -12.44 -6.20 0.24
CA VAL A 42 -13.43 -7.24 -0.07
C VAL A 42 -14.70 -6.60 -0.60
N ASN A 43 -15.29 -7.17 -1.65
CA ASN A 43 -16.49 -6.65 -2.33
C ASN A 43 -16.34 -5.18 -2.79
N SER A 44 -15.19 -4.88 -3.39
CA SER A 44 -14.76 -3.54 -3.81
C SER A 44 -15.40 -3.03 -5.10
N ASP A 45 -16.47 -3.66 -5.55
CA ASP A 45 -17.20 -3.21 -6.72
C ASP A 45 -18.23 -2.16 -6.30
N ALA A 46 -18.38 -1.12 -7.11
CA ALA A 46 -19.37 -0.08 -6.90
C ALA A 46 -20.77 -0.70 -6.76
N GLN A 47 -21.54 -0.30 -5.75
CA GLN A 47 -22.83 -0.93 -5.46
C GLN A 47 -23.99 0.00 -5.85
N THR A 48 -24.84 -0.44 -6.78
CA THR A 48 -26.10 0.27 -7.07
C THR A 48 -27.23 -0.32 -6.23
N VAL A 49 -27.69 0.44 -5.24
CA VAL A 49 -28.80 0.03 -4.35
C VAL A 49 -30.13 0.45 -4.96
N VAL A 50 -30.92 -0.52 -5.41
CA VAL A 50 -32.29 -0.27 -5.90
C VAL A 50 -33.25 -0.29 -4.72
N ARG A 51 -33.96 0.82 -4.52
CA ARG A 51 -34.93 1.00 -3.43
C ARG A 51 -36.34 1.14 -4.00
N ASP A 52 -37.31 0.49 -3.37
CA ASP A 52 -38.74 0.74 -3.55
C ASP A 52 -39.35 1.18 -2.22
N ARG A 53 -40.02 2.33 -2.21
CA ARG A 53 -40.64 2.94 -1.01
C ARG A 53 -39.76 2.87 0.25
N ASN A 54 -38.51 3.33 0.12
CA ASN A 54 -37.51 3.33 1.20
C ASN A 54 -36.98 1.94 1.65
N ILE A 55 -37.42 0.84 1.04
CA ILE A 55 -36.92 -0.51 1.32
C ILE A 55 -35.91 -0.91 0.24
N ILE A 56 -34.79 -1.51 0.64
CA ILE A 56 -33.77 -2.04 -0.29
C ILE A 56 -34.30 -3.35 -0.88
N VAL A 57 -34.49 -3.39 -2.20
CA VAL A 57 -35.04 -4.55 -2.91
C VAL A 57 -33.94 -5.39 -3.54
N SER A 58 -32.91 -4.75 -4.08
CA SER A 58 -31.75 -5.45 -4.67
C SER A 58 -30.52 -4.55 -4.71
N VAL A 59 -29.34 -5.16 -4.57
CA VAL A 59 -28.04 -4.51 -4.79
C VAL A 59 -27.42 -5.11 -6.04
N ARG A 60 -27.06 -4.27 -7.02
CA ARG A 60 -26.37 -4.70 -8.24
C ARG A 60 -24.89 -4.33 -8.16
N LYS A 61 -24.04 -5.29 -8.53
CA LYS A 61 -22.60 -5.11 -8.70
C LYS A 61 -22.33 -4.21 -9.91
N GLY A 62 -21.59 -3.15 -9.69
CA GLY A 62 -21.14 -2.18 -10.68
C GLY A 62 -19.68 -2.41 -11.05
N ASP A 63 -19.00 -1.32 -11.42
CA ASP A 63 -17.61 -1.34 -11.87
C ASP A 63 -16.63 -1.58 -10.70
N GLU A 64 -15.44 -2.08 -11.03
CA GLU A 64 -14.36 -2.32 -10.06
C GLU A 64 -13.82 -0.99 -9.53
N GLU A 65 -13.85 -0.79 -8.20
CA GLU A 65 -13.24 0.38 -7.57
C GLU A 65 -11.81 0.08 -7.13
N PRO A 66 -10.90 1.08 -7.22
CA PRO A 66 -9.54 0.90 -6.77
C PRO A 66 -9.46 0.71 -5.25
N ILE A 67 -8.45 -0.03 -4.81
CA ILE A 67 -8.16 -0.24 -3.38
C ILE A 67 -7.43 1.00 -2.86
N THR A 68 -7.88 1.57 -1.75
CA THR A 68 -7.21 2.73 -1.14
C THR A 68 -6.66 2.37 0.23
N GLY A 69 -5.51 2.92 0.58
CA GLY A 69 -4.93 2.74 1.89
C GLY A 69 -4.13 3.95 2.34
N SER A 70 -3.85 3.98 3.64
CA SER A 70 -3.00 5.00 4.25
C SER A 70 -2.02 4.37 5.21
N PHE A 71 -0.87 5.01 5.36
CA PHE A 71 0.17 4.61 6.28
C PHE A 71 0.85 5.85 6.84
N SER A 72 0.79 6.05 8.15
CA SER A 72 1.50 7.12 8.83
C SER A 72 2.80 6.63 9.46
N TYR A 73 3.81 7.49 9.46
CA TYR A 73 5.10 7.25 10.11
C TYR A 73 5.70 8.58 10.58
N TYR A 74 6.56 8.53 11.60
CA TYR A 74 7.20 9.73 12.12
C TYR A 74 8.25 10.28 11.16
N PHE A 75 8.33 11.61 11.10
CA PHE A 75 9.28 12.35 10.28
C PHE A 75 10.73 12.05 10.69
N ARG A 76 11.55 11.62 9.73
CA ARG A 76 13.01 11.42 9.92
C ARG A 76 13.85 12.36 9.07
N ALA A 77 13.47 12.60 7.82
CA ALA A 77 14.12 13.53 6.89
C ALA A 77 13.18 13.94 5.75
N PHE A 78 13.41 15.10 5.13
CA PHE A 78 12.68 15.57 3.94
C PHE A 78 13.22 14.95 2.64
N THR A 79 14.54 14.88 2.51
CA THR A 79 15.29 14.22 1.44
C THR A 79 16.62 13.73 2.00
N SER A 80 17.18 12.68 1.39
CA SER A 80 18.50 12.15 1.75
C SER A 80 19.17 11.65 0.48
N SER A 81 20.47 11.92 0.32
CA SER A 81 21.28 11.45 -0.81
C SER A 81 21.88 10.07 -0.60
N ASP A 82 21.91 9.57 0.64
CA ASP A 82 22.63 8.33 1.00
C ASP A 82 21.71 7.10 1.06
N VAL A 83 20.52 7.27 1.64
CA VAL A 83 19.46 6.25 1.69
C VAL A 83 18.18 7.01 1.37
N GLY A 84 17.81 7.03 0.09
CA GLY A 84 16.76 7.92 -0.41
C GLY A 84 15.47 7.81 0.40
N GLY A 85 14.81 8.95 0.60
CA GLY A 85 13.58 8.99 1.40
C GLY A 85 12.39 8.39 0.67
N ILE A 86 11.32 8.07 1.41
CA ILE A 86 10.05 7.56 0.85
C ILE A 86 9.51 8.53 -0.21
N ARG A 87 9.63 9.84 0.03
CA ARG A 87 9.32 10.89 -0.95
C ARG A 87 10.08 10.69 -2.27
N ASP A 88 11.37 10.46 -2.18
CA ASP A 88 12.26 10.33 -3.34
C ASP A 88 11.93 9.10 -4.17
N PHE A 89 11.55 8.01 -3.49
CA PHE A 89 11.14 6.76 -4.10
C PHE A 89 9.81 6.89 -4.86
N ILE A 90 8.81 7.57 -4.27
CA ILE A 90 7.49 7.73 -4.91
C ILE A 90 7.47 8.76 -6.04
N THR A 91 8.42 9.70 -6.06
CA THR A 91 8.54 10.67 -7.16
C THR A 91 9.56 10.27 -8.22
N GLY A 92 10.31 9.18 -8.02
CA GLY A 92 11.39 8.77 -8.92
C GLY A 92 12.45 9.86 -9.07
N THR A 93 12.88 10.48 -7.97
CA THR A 93 13.86 11.57 -7.98
C THR A 93 15.17 11.16 -7.31
N ASN A 94 16.19 12.02 -7.37
CA ASN A 94 17.54 11.83 -6.78
C ASN A 94 18.09 10.40 -6.89
N ALA A 95 18.19 9.69 -5.77
CA ALA A 95 18.79 8.35 -5.70
C ALA A 95 17.94 7.30 -6.44
N TYR A 96 16.68 7.60 -6.70
CA TYR A 96 15.70 6.77 -7.39
C TYR A 96 15.28 7.34 -8.76
N SER A 97 16.08 8.23 -9.33
CA SER A 97 15.84 8.80 -10.68
C SER A 97 15.89 7.78 -11.82
N ALA A 98 16.54 6.64 -11.58
CA ALA A 98 16.56 5.51 -12.50
C ALA A 98 15.38 4.53 -12.29
N ASN A 99 14.54 4.74 -11.27
CA ASN A 99 13.44 3.84 -11.00
C ASN A 99 12.40 3.88 -12.12
N VAL A 100 11.82 2.73 -12.41
CA VAL A 100 10.80 2.59 -13.45
C VAL A 100 9.42 2.48 -12.79
N SER A 101 8.44 3.20 -13.32
CA SER A 101 7.04 3.11 -12.84
C SER A 101 6.48 1.71 -13.11
N THR A 102 5.85 1.10 -12.09
CA THR A 102 5.12 -0.17 -12.22
C THR A 102 3.84 -0.03 -13.04
N GLY A 103 3.35 1.20 -13.21
CA GLY A 103 2.14 1.55 -13.96
C GLY A 103 2.37 1.83 -15.46
N ALA A 104 3.63 1.99 -15.89
CA ALA A 104 3.98 2.35 -17.27
C ALA A 104 3.76 1.22 -18.30
N SER A 105 3.38 0.02 -17.85
CA SER A 105 3.09 -1.12 -18.72
C SER A 105 1.99 -2.03 -18.17
N GLY A 106 1.35 -2.78 -19.08
CA GLY A 106 0.23 -3.67 -18.78
C GLY A 106 -1.10 -2.96 -18.53
N THR A 107 -2.12 -3.73 -18.16
CA THR A 107 -3.47 -3.24 -17.83
C THR A 107 -3.68 -3.28 -16.31
N PRO A 108 -4.15 -2.19 -15.65
CA PRO A 108 -4.36 -0.85 -16.21
C PRO A 108 -3.05 -0.10 -16.44
N PHE A 109 -3.00 0.71 -17.50
CA PHE A 109 -1.92 1.66 -17.75
C PHE A 109 -2.17 2.91 -16.91
N VAL A 110 -1.17 3.36 -16.16
CA VAL A 110 -1.26 4.55 -15.31
C VAL A 110 -0.17 5.52 -15.74
N GLU A 111 -0.57 6.72 -16.18
CA GLU A 111 0.36 7.76 -16.64
C GLU A 111 1.23 8.32 -15.51
N HIS A 112 0.73 8.26 -14.28
CA HIS A 112 1.49 8.66 -13.10
C HIS A 112 2.54 7.62 -12.71
N PHE A 113 3.56 8.07 -11.98
CA PHE A 113 4.55 7.16 -11.40
C PHE A 113 3.90 6.29 -10.33
N CYS A 114 3.88 4.98 -10.57
CA CYS A 114 3.35 3.99 -9.64
C CYS A 114 4.47 3.10 -9.10
N VAL A 115 4.26 2.65 -7.88
CA VAL A 115 5.13 1.71 -7.18
C VAL A 115 4.28 0.55 -6.67
N ASP A 116 4.90 -0.59 -6.42
CA ASP A 116 4.23 -1.72 -5.77
C ASP A 116 4.51 -1.64 -4.27
N LEU A 117 3.47 -1.83 -3.44
CA LEU A 117 3.61 -1.88 -1.99
C LEU A 117 3.46 -3.33 -1.52
N GLN A 118 4.46 -3.83 -0.82
CA GLN A 118 4.39 -5.11 -0.14
C GLN A 118 4.32 -4.86 1.36
N PHE A 119 3.25 -5.35 1.99
CA PHE A 119 3.12 -5.44 3.43
C PHE A 119 3.30 -6.89 3.86
N THR A 120 4.35 -7.18 4.61
CA THR A 120 4.63 -8.51 5.16
C THR A 120 4.33 -8.50 6.64
N VAL A 121 3.58 -9.49 7.13
CA VAL A 121 3.37 -9.74 8.55
C VAL A 121 4.05 -11.05 8.91
N GLU A 122 5.00 -10.97 9.83
CA GLU A 122 5.80 -12.10 10.28
C GLU A 122 4.91 -13.19 10.90
N GLY A 123 4.99 -14.37 10.31
CA GLY A 123 4.22 -15.55 10.66
C GLY A 123 5.07 -16.59 11.35
N THR A 124 6.26 -16.84 10.79
CA THR A 124 7.06 -18.02 11.12
C THR A 124 7.65 -17.97 12.53
N ASP A 125 8.14 -16.80 12.95
CA ASP A 125 8.66 -16.60 14.32
C ASP A 125 7.57 -16.70 15.41
N LEU A 126 6.30 -16.64 15.00
CA LEU A 126 5.12 -16.73 15.88
C LEU A 126 4.41 -18.10 15.78
N GLY A 127 5.04 -19.08 15.11
CA GLY A 127 4.57 -20.46 15.02
C GLY A 127 3.67 -20.78 13.81
N ASP A 128 3.55 -19.86 12.85
CA ASP A 128 2.84 -20.16 11.59
C ASP A 128 3.76 -20.89 10.59
N ALA A 129 3.15 -21.55 9.60
CA ALA A 129 3.89 -22.28 8.57
C ALA A 129 4.55 -21.37 7.51
N ALA A 130 4.14 -20.11 7.43
CA ALA A 130 4.63 -19.09 6.49
C ALA A 130 4.22 -17.69 6.96
N ASP A 131 4.88 -16.66 6.42
CA ASP A 131 4.53 -15.26 6.62
C ASP A 131 3.32 -14.86 5.79
N HIS A 132 2.57 -13.88 6.28
CA HIS A 132 1.40 -13.36 5.56
C HIS A 132 1.82 -12.13 4.78
N VAL A 133 1.86 -12.24 3.45
CA VAL A 133 2.30 -11.16 2.58
C VAL A 133 1.11 -10.64 1.77
N ALA A 134 0.90 -9.33 1.81
CA ALA A 134 -0.04 -8.61 0.97
C ALA A 134 0.73 -7.71 0.00
N THR A 135 0.68 -8.01 -1.30
CA THR A 135 1.33 -7.20 -2.35
C THR A 135 0.28 -6.45 -3.14
N LEU A 136 0.28 -5.12 -3.03
CA LEU A 136 -0.51 -4.21 -3.84
C LEU A 136 0.30 -3.76 -5.04
N SER A 137 -0.26 -3.94 -6.24
CA SER A 137 0.43 -3.58 -7.48
C SER A 137 -0.13 -2.29 -8.08
N LYS A 138 0.75 -1.52 -8.74
CA LYS A 138 0.40 -0.24 -9.42
C LYS A 138 -0.26 0.75 -8.48
N CYS A 139 0.42 1.08 -7.39
CA CYS A 139 -0.06 2.04 -6.41
C CYS A 139 0.40 3.45 -6.76
N LEU A 140 -0.56 4.35 -6.95
CA LEU A 140 -0.32 5.78 -6.99
C LEU A 140 -0.19 6.29 -5.55
N CYS A 141 0.99 6.78 -5.20
CA CYS A 141 1.28 7.24 -3.85
C CYS A 141 1.28 8.77 -3.75
N THR A 142 0.72 9.28 -2.66
CA THR A 142 0.73 10.70 -2.29
C THR A 142 1.18 10.84 -0.85
N LEU A 143 1.96 11.87 -0.55
CA LEU A 143 2.46 12.14 0.80
C LEU A 143 1.84 13.43 1.33
N SER A 144 1.29 13.37 2.53
CA SER A 144 0.91 14.53 3.33
C SER A 144 1.81 14.64 4.56
N PHE A 145 2.25 15.86 4.86
CA PHE A 145 3.01 16.18 6.06
C PHE A 145 2.11 16.92 7.03
N ALA A 146 2.13 16.50 8.30
CA ALA A 146 1.51 17.22 9.39
C ALA A 146 2.57 17.51 10.46
N GLU A 147 2.72 18.79 10.78
CA GLU A 147 3.56 19.28 11.86
C GLU A 147 2.84 19.11 13.20
N GLY A 148 3.54 18.60 14.21
CA GLY A 148 3.02 18.34 15.54
C GLY A 148 4.09 17.82 16.51
N ASP A 149 3.70 17.50 17.73
CA ASP A 149 4.54 16.82 18.73
C ASP A 149 4.18 15.31 18.77
N PRO A 150 4.81 14.40 18.00
CA PRO A 150 5.87 14.56 16.98
C PRO A 150 5.35 14.79 15.54
N ASN A 151 6.25 15.22 14.64
CA ASN A 151 5.95 15.41 13.22
C ASN A 151 5.63 14.09 12.51
N THR A 152 4.54 14.07 11.73
CA THR A 152 4.04 12.87 11.05
C THR A 152 3.98 13.03 9.53
N TRP A 153 4.40 12.00 8.81
CA TRP A 153 4.06 11.81 7.40
C TRP A 153 2.90 10.83 7.31
N THR A 154 2.00 11.07 6.36
CA THR A 154 0.99 10.10 5.95
C THR A 154 1.14 9.83 4.46
N LEU A 155 1.44 8.58 4.12
CA LEU A 155 1.45 8.05 2.77
C LEU A 155 0.04 7.54 2.46
N ASN A 156 -0.65 8.19 1.53
CA ASN A 156 -1.92 7.71 1.00
C ASN A 156 -1.67 7.09 -0.36
N PHE A 157 -2.20 5.89 -0.59
CA PHE A 157 -2.01 5.17 -1.84
C PHE A 157 -3.32 4.65 -2.41
N THR A 158 -3.43 4.73 -3.72
CA THR A 158 -4.53 4.16 -4.50
C THR A 158 -3.96 3.08 -5.42
N CYS A 159 -4.39 1.84 -5.22
CA CYS A 159 -3.93 0.66 -5.92
C CYS A 159 -4.89 0.32 -7.06
N TYR A 160 -4.35 0.27 -8.29
CA TYR A 160 -5.09 -0.03 -9.51
C TYR A 160 -4.81 -1.43 -10.06
N GLY A 161 -3.74 -2.10 -9.61
CA GLY A 161 -3.38 -3.44 -10.07
C GLY A 161 -3.96 -4.58 -9.22
N GLY A 162 -4.69 -4.24 -8.16
CA GLY A 162 -5.24 -5.20 -7.20
C GLY A 162 -4.21 -5.68 -6.17
N ILE A 163 -4.69 -6.55 -5.27
CA ILE A 163 -3.93 -7.09 -4.15
C ILE A 163 -3.77 -8.61 -4.27
N ILE A 164 -2.55 -9.10 -4.05
CA ILE A 164 -2.23 -10.53 -4.02
C ILE A 164 -1.81 -10.89 -2.60
N TYR A 165 -2.46 -11.91 -2.04
CA TYR A 165 -2.10 -12.50 -0.75
C TYR A 165 -1.29 -13.78 -0.99
N SER A 166 -0.16 -13.90 -0.31
CA SER A 166 0.68 -15.10 -0.33
C SER A 166 1.12 -15.49 1.06
#